data_AF-A0A530QI48-F1
#
_entry.id   AF-A0A530QI48-F1
#
_cell.length_a   1.000
_cell.length_b   1.000
_cell.length_c   1.000
_cell.angle_alpha   90.00
_cell.angle_beta   90.00
_cell.angle_gamma   90.00
#
_symmetry.space_group_name_H-M   'P 1'
#
loop_
_entity.id
_entity.type
_entity.pdbx_description
1 polymer ?
#
loop_
_entity_poly.entity_id
_entity_poly.type
_entity_poly.pdbx_seq_one_letter_code
_entity_poly.pdbx_strand_id
1 'polypeptide(L)' 'KDPSELTNVANDPAYLAVRLQFAERLLAWRAEHLDQSLALAELTENGVAGYVSRQ' A
#
# COMPACT_ATOMS: atom_id res chain seq x y z
N LYS A 1 -17.68 -18.35 -6.92
CA LYS A 1 -18.66 -19.07 -6.07
C LYS A 1 -19.79 -18.15 -5.63
N ASP A 2 -19.50 -16.90 -5.28
CA ASP A 2 -20.50 -15.93 -4.84
C ASP A 2 -20.41 -14.64 -5.69
N PRO A 3 -21.00 -14.62 -6.91
CA PRO A 3 -20.90 -13.47 -7.81
C PRO A 3 -21.72 -12.27 -7.33
N SER A 4 -22.63 -12.46 -6.37
CA SER A 4 -23.46 -11.39 -5.80
C SER A 4 -22.92 -10.87 -4.47
N GLU A 5 -21.76 -11.37 -4.02
CA GLU A 5 -21.03 -10.90 -2.83
C GLU A 5 -21.85 -10.93 -1.53
N LEU A 6 -22.73 -11.92 -1.39
CA LEU A 6 -23.65 -12.03 -0.26
C LEU A 6 -23.06 -12.79 0.94
N THR A 7 -21.91 -13.45 0.78
CA THR A 7 -21.30 -14.33 1.78
C THR A 7 -19.92 -13.83 2.17
N ASN A 8 -19.80 -13.30 3.39
CA ASN A 8 -18.50 -12.98 3.97
C ASN A 8 -17.79 -14.25 4.46
N VAL A 9 -16.62 -14.55 3.86
CA VAL A 9 -15.77 -15.70 4.20
C VAL A 9 -14.48 -15.32 4.91
N ALA A 10 -14.35 -14.07 5.38
CA ALA A 10 -13.09 -13.56 5.94
C ALA A 10 -12.60 -14.33 7.18
N ASN A 11 -13.50 -14.99 7.92
CA ASN A 11 -13.17 -15.78 9.12
C ASN A 11 -13.16 -17.29 8.86
N ASP A 12 -13.44 -17.74 7.63
CA ASP A 12 -13.34 -19.15 7.27
C ASP A 12 -11.85 -19.55 7.15
N PRO A 13 -11.37 -20.53 7.93
CA PRO A 13 -9.98 -21.00 7.87
C PRO A 13 -9.57 -21.49 6.48
N ALA A 14 -10.50 -22.00 5.67
CA ALA A 14 -10.23 -22.44 4.30
C ALA A 14 -9.75 -21.30 3.38
N TYR A 15 -10.04 -20.04 3.75
CA TYR A 15 -9.66 -18.84 3.01
C TYR A 15 -8.46 -18.09 3.60
N LEU A 16 -7.78 -18.65 4.61
CA LEU A 16 -6.67 -17.98 5.29
C LEU A 16 -5.56 -17.52 4.33
N ALA A 17 -5.10 -18.40 3.44
CA ALA A 17 -4.03 -18.07 2.50
C ALA A 17 -4.43 -16.96 1.52
N VAL A 18 -5.68 -16.99 1.02
CA VAL A 18 -6.23 -15.95 0.16
C VAL A 18 -6.32 -14.62 0.92
N ARG A 19 -6.86 -14.64 2.15
CA ARG A 19 -6.95 -13.44 3.00
C ARG A 19 -5.57 -12.81 3.23
N LEU A 20 -4.56 -13.62 3.52
CA LEU A 20 -3.20 -13.14 3.74
C LEU A 20 -2.61 -12.50 2.48
N GLN A 21 -2.72 -13.19 1.33
CA GLN A 21 -2.21 -12.67 0.05
C GLN A 21 -2.80 -11.30 -0.30
N PHE A 22 -4.12 -11.13 -0.15
CA PHE A 22 -4.76 -9.85 -0.46
C PHE A 22 -4.44 -8.77 0.57
N ALA A 23 -4.28 -9.13 1.85
CA ALA A 23 -3.83 -8.19 2.87
C ALA A 23 -2.41 -7.68 2.60
N GLU A 24 -1.48 -8.57 2.23
CA GLU A 24 -0.10 -8.22 1.85
C GLU A 24 -0.06 -7.34 0.61
N ARG A 25 -0.85 -7.67 -0.42
CA ARG A 25 -0.95 -6.85 -1.64
C ARG A 25 -1.49 -5.45 -1.34
N LEU A 26 -2.51 -5.33 -0.49
CA LEU A 26 -3.05 -4.03 -0.08
C LEU A 26 -2.03 -3.24 0.75
N LEU A 27 -1.28 -3.91 1.62
CA LEU A 27 -0.23 -3.29 2.42
C LEU A 27 0.89 -2.75 1.53
N ALA A 28 1.36 -3.54 0.56
CA ALA A 28 2.37 -3.12 -0.42
C ALA A 28 1.90 -1.91 -1.21
N TRP A 29 0.65 -1.96 -1.73
CA TRP A 29 0.07 -0.83 -2.46
C TRP A 29 0.05 0.46 -1.64
N ARG A 30 -0.33 0.38 -0.37
CA ARG A 30 -0.35 1.54 0.53
C ARG A 30 1.05 2.11 0.76
N ALA A 31 2.07 1.26 0.87
CA ALA A 31 3.45 1.71 1.04
C ALA A 31 4.00 2.40 -0.22
N GLU A 32 3.69 1.84 -1.39
CA GLU A 32 4.12 2.38 -2.69
C GLU A 32 3.45 3.72 -3.04
N HIS A 33 2.22 3.94 -2.56
CA HIS A 33 1.42 5.12 -2.89
C HIS A 33 1.36 6.16 -1.76
N LEU A 34 2.32 6.12 -0.82
CA LEU A 34 2.51 7.21 0.12
C LEU A 34 2.84 8.49 -0.64
N ASP A 35 2.44 9.64 -0.08
CA ASP A 35 2.73 10.94 -0.68
C ASP A 35 4.25 11.15 -0.81
N GLN A 36 4.71 11.26 -2.05
CA GLN A 36 6.12 11.44 -2.40
C GLN A 36 6.50 12.90 -2.64
N SER A 37 5.61 13.86 -2.34
CA SER A 37 5.84 15.30 -2.61
C SER A 37 7.17 15.78 -2.03
N LEU A 38 7.52 15.30 -0.83
CA LEU A 38 8.79 15.58 -0.14
C LEU A 38 9.55 14.33 0.33
N ALA A 39 8.97 13.13 0.24
CA ALA A 39 9.59 11.92 0.79
C ALA A 39 10.86 11.49 0.03
N LEU A 40 11.05 11.98 -1.21
CA LEU A 40 12.26 11.77 -2.02
C LEU A 40 13.25 12.93 -1.94
N ALA A 41 13.02 13.89 -1.04
CA ALA A 41 13.91 15.01 -0.76
C ALA A 41 14.61 14.82 0.58
N GLU A 42 15.87 15.21 0.65
CA GLU A 42 16.69 15.17 1.86
C GLU A 42 17.29 16.55 2.13
N LEU A 43 17.33 16.96 3.39
CA LEU A 43 18.02 18.18 3.81
C LEU A 43 19.47 17.85 4.18
N THR A 44 20.42 18.44 3.46
CA THR A 44 21.88 18.24 3.65
C THR A 44 22.57 19.53 4.09
N GLU A 45 23.85 19.46 4.42
CA GLU A 45 24.68 20.64 4.74
C GLU A 45 24.74 21.68 3.61
N ASN A 46 24.52 21.25 2.35
CA ASN A 46 24.52 22.12 1.18
C ASN A 46 23.10 22.55 0.75
N GLY A 47 22.08 22.27 1.57
CA GLY A 47 20.68 22.52 1.26
C GLY A 47 19.92 21.27 0.82
N VAL A 48 18.79 21.46 0.12
CA VAL A 48 17.91 20.37 -0.31
C VAL A 48 18.53 19.59 -1.46
N ALA A 49 18.60 18.27 -1.30
CA ALA A 49 19.00 17.32 -2.34
C ALA A 49 17.85 16.35 -2.65
N GLY A 50 17.89 15.71 -3.82
CA GLY A 50 16.88 14.73 -4.24
C GLY A 50 15.73 15.32 -5.06
N TYR A 51 14.61 14.60 -5.09
CA TYR A 51 13.45 14.98 -5.89
C TYR A 51 12.41 15.73 -5.04
N VAL A 52 12.08 16.95 -5.49
CA VAL A 52 10.96 17.73 -4.98
C VAL A 52 9.93 17.85 -6.09
N SER A 53 8.70 17.42 -5.82
CA SER A 53 7.57 17.62 -6.73
C SER A 53 7.36 19.11 -6.97
N ARG A 54 7.45 19.57 -8.22
CA ARG A 54 7.05 20.92 -8.61
C ARG A 54 5.56 20.89 -8.94
N GLN A 55 4.75 21.54 -8.09
CA GLN A 55 3.33 21.77 -8.36
C GLN A 55 3.13 22.72 -9.54
#